data_AF-F2KMK5-F1
#
_entry.id   AF-F2KMK5-F1
#
_cell.length_a   1.000
_cell.length_b   1.000
_cell.length_c   1.000
_cell.angle_alpha   90.00
_cell.angle_beta   90.00
_cell.angle_gamma   90.00
#
_symmetry.space_group_name_H-M   'P 1'
#
loop_
_entity.id
_entity.type
_entity.pdbx_description
1 polymer ?
#
loop_
_entity_poly.entity_id
_entity_poly.type
_entity_poly.pdbx_seq_one_letter_code
_entity_poly.pdbx_strand_id
1 'polypeptide(L)' 'MPRYPGFGPWSHLPPWERPGWKFGRGRGWCWWYYGMSREDEIRLLEEEAAFLEERLREIRRRLDELKRE' A
#
# COMPACT_ATOMS: atom_id res chain seq x y z
N MET A 1 9.33 -7.69 21.40
CA MET A 1 9.15 -8.21 20.01
C MET A 1 10.44 -7.97 19.25
N PRO A 2 10.93 -8.92 18.43
CA PRO A 2 12.12 -8.71 17.62
C PRO A 2 11.91 -7.53 16.67
N ARG A 3 12.86 -6.59 16.61
CA ARG A 3 12.84 -5.50 15.61
C ARG A 3 13.46 -6.03 14.32
N TYR A 4 12.71 -6.00 13.23
CA TYR A 4 13.22 -6.37 11.92
C TYR A 4 14.05 -5.22 11.34
N PRO A 5 15.10 -5.50 10.53
CA PRO A 5 16.01 -4.49 10.01
C PRO A 5 15.29 -3.32 9.32
N GLY A 6 15.75 -2.09 9.55
CA GLY A 6 15.24 -0.87 8.93
C GLY A 6 14.76 0.19 9.93
N PHE A 7 14.99 1.47 9.60
CA PHE A 7 14.53 2.62 10.38
C PHE A 7 13.19 3.09 9.83
N GLY A 8 12.13 2.95 10.62
CA GLY A 8 10.80 3.39 10.21
C GLY A 8 9.69 2.94 11.16
N PRO A 9 8.49 3.52 11.01
CA PRO A 9 7.33 3.23 11.86
C PRO A 9 6.90 1.75 11.81
N TRP A 10 7.30 1.02 10.77
CA TRP A 10 6.96 -0.39 10.53
C TRP A 10 8.11 -1.37 10.87
N SER A 11 9.14 -0.93 11.60
CA SER A 11 10.28 -1.77 11.99
C SER A 11 9.91 -2.97 12.89
N HIS A 12 8.75 -2.88 13.54
CA HIS A 12 8.16 -3.96 14.33
C HIS A 12 7.51 -5.07 13.48
N LEU A 13 7.23 -4.81 12.19
CA LEU A 13 6.67 -5.80 11.26
C LEU A 13 7.77 -6.47 10.45
N PRO A 14 7.64 -7.78 10.15
CA PRO A 14 8.52 -8.46 9.20
C PRO A 14 8.46 -7.78 7.83
N PRO A 15 9.57 -7.75 7.05
CA PRO A 15 9.65 -7.00 5.80
C PRO A 15 8.52 -7.27 4.81
N TRP A 16 8.05 -8.51 4.70
CA TRP A 16 6.96 -8.92 3.79
C TRP A 16 5.55 -8.47 4.22
N GLU A 17 5.39 -8.05 5.48
CA GLU A 17 4.14 -7.48 5.98
C GLU A 17 4.12 -5.95 5.94
N ARG A 18 5.27 -5.33 5.64
CA ARG A 18 5.38 -3.87 5.61
C ARG A 18 4.62 -3.31 4.41
N PRO A 19 4.02 -2.10 4.55
CA PRO A 19 3.32 -1.45 3.45
C PRO A 19 4.19 -1.31 2.19
N GLY A 20 5.48 -1.04 2.33
CA GLY A 20 6.40 -0.94 1.19
C GLY A 20 6.69 -2.26 0.47
N TRP A 21 6.39 -3.42 1.07
CA TRP A 21 6.49 -4.71 0.40
C TRP A 21 5.19 -5.10 -0.30
N LYS A 22 4.05 -4.81 0.33
CA LYS A 22 2.72 -5.09 -0.22
C LYS A 22 2.33 -4.10 -1.33
N PHE A 23 2.70 -2.83 -1.18
CA PHE A 23 2.28 -1.71 -2.04
C PHE A 23 3.43 -0.90 -2.63
N GLY A 24 4.69 -1.21 -2.27
CA GLY A 24 5.84 -0.53 -2.85
C GLY A 24 6.35 -1.24 -4.10
N ARG A 25 7.18 -0.55 -4.89
CA ARG A 25 7.86 -1.09 -6.08
C ARG A 25 8.97 -2.13 -5.77
N GLY A 26 8.79 -2.92 -4.72
CA GLY A 26 9.69 -3.99 -4.31
C GLY A 26 9.26 -5.35 -4.86
N ARG A 27 10.03 -6.38 -4.51
CA ARG A 27 10.05 -7.79 -5.00
C ARG A 27 8.71 -8.58 -4.99
N GLY A 28 7.56 -7.97 -4.73
CA GLY A 28 6.22 -8.56 -4.87
C GLY A 28 5.42 -7.93 -6.02
N TRP A 29 5.35 -6.59 -6.08
CA TRP A 29 4.55 -5.84 -7.05
C TRP A 29 4.94 -6.16 -8.50
N CYS A 30 6.23 -6.13 -8.84
CA CYS A 30 6.72 -6.39 -10.20
C CYS A 30 6.44 -7.82 -10.72
N TRP A 31 6.24 -8.82 -9.85
CA TRP A 31 5.95 -10.19 -10.29
C TRP A 31 4.47 -10.39 -10.62
N TRP A 32 3.56 -9.61 -10.04
CA TRP A 32 2.13 -9.67 -10.37
C TRP A 32 1.83 -9.18 -11.78
N TYR A 33 2.62 -8.24 -12.30
CA TYR A 33 2.49 -7.71 -13.67
C TYR A 33 3.34 -8.48 -14.69
N TYR A 34 4.21 -9.41 -14.25
CA TYR A 34 5.09 -10.14 -15.15
C TYR A 34 4.29 -11.16 -15.97
N GLY A 35 3.90 -10.77 -17.19
CA GLY A 35 3.04 -11.55 -18.09
C GLY A 35 1.66 -10.94 -18.37
N MET A 36 1.35 -9.76 -17.82
CA MET A 36 0.10 -9.04 -18.07
C MET A 36 0.20 -8.21 -19.37
N SER A 37 -0.91 -8.08 -20.11
CA SER A 37 -0.99 -7.16 -21.25
C SER A 37 -0.93 -5.71 -20.78
N ARG A 38 -0.52 -4.79 -21.65
CA ARG A 38 -0.47 -3.36 -21.32
C ARG A 38 -1.86 -2.83 -20.94
N GLU A 39 -2.88 -3.27 -21.67
CA GLU A 39 -4.26 -2.86 -21.45
C GLU A 39 -4.80 -3.36 -20.10
N ASP A 40 -4.48 -4.61 -19.73
CA ASP A 40 -4.87 -5.16 -18.44
C ASP A 40 -4.13 -4.49 -17.28
N GLU A 41 -2.85 -4.17 -17.45
CA GLU A 41 -2.08 -3.42 -16.45
C GLU A 41 -2.68 -2.02 -16.22
N ILE A 42 -3.05 -1.31 -17.30
CA ILE A 42 -3.71 -0.01 -17.18
C ILE A 42 -5.02 -0.13 -16.40
N ARG A 43 -5.88 -1.08 -16.76
CA ARG A 43 -7.16 -1.29 -16.07
C ARG A 43 -6.97 -1.64 -14.59
N LEU A 44 -6.03 -2.52 -14.28
CA LEU A 44 -5.74 -2.91 -12.90
C LEU A 44 -5.24 -1.71 -12.08
N LEU A 45 -4.35 -0.90 -12.65
CA LEU A 45 -3.84 0.29 -12.00
C LEU A 45 -4.92 1.37 -11.81
N GLU A 46 -5.85 1.52 -12.76
CA GLU A 46 -7.00 2.44 -12.63
C GLU A 46 -7.95 2.00 -11.51
N GLU A 47 -8.27 0.71 -11.42
CA GLU A 47 -9.08 0.14 -10.34
C GLU A 47 -8.39 0.31 -8.97
N GLU A 48 -7.08 0.01 -8.91
CA GLU A 48 -6.28 0.18 -7.69
C GLU A 48 -6.22 1.65 -7.26
N ALA A 49 -6.04 2.58 -8.20
CA ALA A 49 -6.04 4.01 -7.92
C ALA A 49 -7.37 4.47 -7.33
N ALA A 50 -8.51 4.08 -7.93
CA ALA A 50 -9.83 4.43 -7.44
C ALA A 50 -10.08 3.92 -6.01
N PHE A 51 -9.69 2.67 -5.74
CA PHE A 51 -9.79 2.08 -4.41
C PHE A 51 -8.94 2.84 -3.38
N LEU A 52 -7.69 3.15 -3.72
CA LEU A 52 -6.78 3.87 -2.82
C LEU A 52 -7.27 5.30 -2.54
N GLU A 53 -7.87 5.98 -3.52
CA GLU A 53 -8.48 7.30 -3.33
C GLU A 53 -9.69 7.27 -2.39
N GLU A 54 -10.55 6.26 -2.50
CA GLU A 54 -11.66 6.07 -1.56
C GLU A 54 -11.16 5.81 -0.14
N ARG A 55 -10.20 4.90 0.02
CA ARG A 55 -9.57 4.60 1.32
C ARG A 55 -8.91 5.85 1.92
N LEU A 56 -8.25 6.66 1.10
CA LEU A 56 -7.66 7.92 1.55
C LEU A 56 -8.72 8.90 2.05
N ARG A 57 -9.87 9.02 1.36
CA ARG A 57 -10.99 9.85 1.79
C ARG A 57 -11.55 9.39 3.13
N GLU A 58 -11.73 8.09 3.32
CA GLU A 58 -12.21 7.51 4.57
C GLU A 58 -11.26 7.81 5.75
N ILE A 59 -9.95 7.62 5.53
CA ILE A 59 -8.92 7.92 6.54
C ILE A 59 -8.94 9.41 6.89
N ARG A 60 -9.01 10.29 5.89
CA ARG A 60 -9.09 11.75 6.12
C ARG A 60 -10.33 12.11 6.94
N ARG A 61 -11.49 11.56 6.62
CA ARG A 61 -12.72 11.77 7.40
C ARG A 61 -12.52 11.36 8.86
N ARG A 62 -11.93 10.18 9.10
CA ARG A 62 -11.69 9.68 10.46
C ARG A 62 -10.71 10.54 11.24
N LEU A 63 -9.68 11.06 10.57
CA LEU A 63 -8.73 12.00 11.19
C LEU A 63 -9.40 13.32 11.57
N ASP A 64 -10.27 13.85 10.72
CA ASP A 64 -10.98 15.10 11.00
C ASP A 64 -11.96 14.95 12.17
N GLU A 65 -12.66 13.82 12.29
CA GLU A 65 -13.48 13.49 13.46
C GLU A 65 -12.64 13.50 14.74
N LEU A 66 -11.52 12.77 14.74
CA LEU A 66 -10.65 12.63 15.92
C LEU A 66 -9.92 13.93 16.31
N LYS A 67 -9.73 14.87 15.38
CA LYS A 67 -9.10 16.18 15.66
C LYS A 67 -10.07 17.22 16.19
N ARG A 68 -11.38 16.98 16.08
CA ARG A 68 -12.45 17.88 16.54
C ARG A 68 -12.96 17.53 17.94
N GLU A 69 -12.58 16.38 18.47
CA GLU A 69 -12.59 16.07 19.91
C GLU A 69 -11.40 16.75 20.62
#